data_AF-A0A3Q4GED4-F1
#
_entry.id   AF-A0A3Q4GED4-F1
#
_cell.length_a   1.000
_cell.length_b   1.000
_cell.length_c   1.000
_cell.angle_alpha   90.00
_cell.angle_beta   90.00
_cell.angle_gamma   90.00
#
_symmetry.space_group_name_H-M   'P 1'
#
loop_
_entity.id
_entity.type
_entity.pdbx_description
1 polymer ?
#
loop_
_entity_poly.entity_id
_entity_poly.type
_entity_poly.pdbx_seq_one_letter_code
_entity_poly.pdbx_strand_id
1 'polypeptide(L)'
;MANFGGHAIPGSFFLLYGFWLTVKYVLQHYWRTNQPKGRQTFPPIFKRLDYIEGGFQIFAAFIGIMVEQFVVDGPHAHLYNDGGWIKLMNWQHSTMYLFFGISGIALILSTKFQLVPRGVGRFGLSLALFVEGFLFYYHVHSRPLLDAHIHTLLLVAVFGGSASIMLEMFIRDNIILELFGSCMFILQGSWFYQIGFVLYPPSGVEWNLTEHANVMFVTMCFCWHLAVALLLVSSTSAVVWLTVVQFSARGRDIEIGMRNTSSELTSQKALLQESDEE
;
A
#
# COMPACT_ATOMS: atom_id res chain seq x y z
N MET A 1 -17.23 -8.93 -8.11
CA MET A 1 -18.24 -9.25 -9.15
C MET A 1 -17.81 -8.64 -10.49
N ALA A 2 -18.23 -9.24 -11.60
CA ALA A 2 -17.94 -8.80 -12.97
C ALA A 2 -18.73 -7.53 -13.35
N ASN A 3 -18.33 -6.39 -12.80
CA ASN A 3 -18.88 -5.07 -13.11
C ASN A 3 -17.87 -3.97 -12.78
N PHE A 4 -18.15 -2.72 -13.16
CA PHE A 4 -17.28 -1.58 -12.88
C PHE A 4 -16.94 -1.44 -11.40
N GLY A 5 -17.94 -1.50 -10.51
CA GLY A 5 -17.75 -1.37 -9.07
C GLY A 5 -16.85 -2.45 -8.47
N GLY A 6 -16.96 -3.67 -8.97
CA GLY A 6 -16.13 -4.81 -8.60
C GLY A 6 -14.65 -4.66 -8.96
N HIS A 7 -14.32 -3.73 -9.86
CA HIS A 7 -12.93 -3.36 -10.17
C HIS A 7 -12.54 -2.03 -9.51
N ALA A 8 -13.43 -1.03 -9.49
CA ALA A 8 -13.15 0.28 -8.92
C ALA A 8 -12.91 0.24 -7.40
N ILE A 9 -13.62 -0.62 -6.66
CA ILE A 9 -13.45 -0.77 -5.20
C ILE A 9 -12.05 -1.31 -4.85
N PRO A 10 -11.60 -2.48 -5.35
CA PRO A 10 -10.23 -2.94 -5.10
C PRO A 10 -9.20 -1.97 -5.69
N GLY A 11 -9.47 -1.37 -6.85
CA GLY A 11 -8.63 -0.34 -7.44
C GLY A 11 -8.37 0.85 -6.51
N SER A 12 -9.42 1.36 -5.87
CA SER A 12 -9.34 2.42 -4.85
C SER A 12 -8.49 2.01 -3.66
N PHE A 13 -8.69 0.78 -3.16
CA PHE A 13 -7.95 0.25 -2.02
C PHE A 13 -6.45 0.21 -2.32
N PHE A 14 -6.06 -0.37 -3.44
CA PHE A 14 -4.65 -0.49 -3.82
C PHE A 14 -4.00 0.87 -4.14
N LEU A 15 -4.73 1.80 -4.77
CA LEU A 15 -4.26 3.17 -4.98
C LEU A 15 -3.96 3.88 -3.66
N LEU A 16 -4.93 3.91 -2.75
CA LEU A 16 -4.78 4.56 -1.44
C LEU A 16 -3.67 3.90 -0.61
N TYR A 17 -3.58 2.57 -0.67
CA TYR A 17 -2.54 1.83 0.02
C TYR A 17 -1.14 2.12 -0.55
N GLY A 18 -0.99 2.23 -1.88
CA GLY A 18 0.27 2.63 -2.50
C GLY A 18 0.73 4.03 -2.11
N PHE A 19 -0.19 5.01 -2.04
CA PHE A 19 0.12 6.34 -1.50
C PHE A 19 0.49 6.30 -0.03
N TRP A 20 -0.26 5.54 0.79
CA TRP A 20 0.05 5.33 2.20
C TRP A 20 1.46 4.78 2.41
N LEU A 21 1.83 3.72 1.67
CA LEU A 21 3.16 3.13 1.73
C LEU A 21 4.24 4.13 1.31
N THR A 22 4.00 4.90 0.24
CA THR A 22 4.93 5.96 -0.20
C THR A 22 5.21 6.95 0.92
N VAL A 23 4.15 7.49 1.56
CA VAL A 23 4.29 8.42 2.68
C VAL A 23 5.02 7.77 3.86
N LYS A 24 4.61 6.55 4.25
CA LYS A 24 5.21 5.80 5.36
C LYS A 24 6.71 5.60 5.16
N TYR A 25 7.12 5.10 3.99
CA TYR A 25 8.52 4.79 3.69
C TYR A 25 9.39 6.03 3.60
N VAL A 26 8.88 7.14 3.03
CA VAL A 26 9.62 8.41 3.00
C VAL A 26 9.81 8.97 4.40
N LEU A 27 8.80 8.92 5.27
CA LEU A 27 8.91 9.33 6.67
C LEU A 27 9.92 8.47 7.44
N GLN A 28 9.88 7.14 7.25
CA GLN A 28 10.82 6.21 7.85
C GLN A 28 12.24 6.45 7.33
N HIS A 29 12.42 6.69 6.03
CA HIS A 29 13.71 7.01 5.43
C HIS A 29 14.28 8.33 5.97
N TYR A 30 13.48 9.40 6.00
CA TYR A 30 13.89 10.67 6.59
C TYR A 30 14.32 10.50 8.04
N TRP A 31 13.54 9.75 8.83
CA TRP A 31 13.87 9.49 10.23
C TRP A 31 15.20 8.73 10.35
N ARG A 32 15.38 7.63 9.61
CA ARG A 32 16.61 6.81 9.62
C ARG A 32 17.85 7.65 9.28
N THR A 33 17.76 8.55 8.30
CA THR A 33 18.88 9.38 7.83
C THR A 33 19.25 10.51 8.80
N ASN A 34 18.31 11.00 9.61
CA ASN A 34 18.52 12.14 10.52
C ASN A 34 18.79 11.75 11.98
N GLN A 35 18.82 10.47 12.35
CA GLN A 35 19.16 10.06 13.71
C GLN A 35 20.68 10.16 13.99
N PRO A 36 21.10 10.72 15.15
CA PRO A 36 22.49 10.66 15.57
C PRO A 36 22.93 9.20 15.75
N LYS A 37 24.15 8.89 15.30
CA LYS A 37 24.75 7.54 15.37
C LYS A 37 24.69 7.04 16.82
N GLY A 38 23.83 6.05 17.10
CA GLY A 38 23.74 5.39 18.41
C GLY A 38 22.33 5.21 18.98
N ARG A 39 21.31 5.94 18.51
CA ARG A 39 19.91 5.77 18.97
C ARG A 39 19.05 5.10 17.91
N GLN A 40 19.04 3.77 17.92
CA GLN A 40 18.35 2.92 16.92
C GLN A 40 17.01 2.37 17.43
N THR A 41 16.33 3.07 18.33
CA THR A 41 15.00 2.63 18.81
C THR A 41 13.92 3.07 17.85
N PHE A 42 13.27 2.09 17.21
CA PHE A 42 12.16 2.31 16.29
C PHE A 42 11.05 3.15 16.95
N PRO A 43 10.71 4.33 16.41
CA PRO A 43 9.78 5.27 17.01
C PRO A 43 8.43 4.64 17.36
N PRO A 44 7.84 4.98 18.52
CA PRO A 44 6.51 4.51 18.90
C PRO A 44 5.44 4.84 17.84
N ILE A 45 5.60 5.96 17.12
CA ILE A 45 4.66 6.36 16.07
C ILE A 45 4.65 5.36 14.90
N PHE A 46 5.81 4.88 14.45
CA PHE A 46 5.86 3.89 13.37
C PHE A 46 5.30 2.53 13.80
N LYS A 47 5.50 2.14 15.07
CA LYS A 47 4.81 0.96 15.62
C LYS A 47 3.29 1.12 15.59
N ARG A 48 2.77 2.31 15.92
CA ARG A 48 1.34 2.60 15.83
C ARG A 48 0.84 2.51 14.39
N LEU A 49 1.60 3.02 13.41
CA LEU A 49 1.25 2.89 12.00
C LEU A 49 1.16 1.42 11.58
N ASP A 50 2.13 0.59 11.96
CA ASP A 50 2.10 -0.85 11.65
C ASP A 50 0.90 -1.57 12.29
N TYR A 51 0.52 -1.20 13.53
CA TYR A 51 -0.68 -1.74 14.17
C TYR A 51 -1.98 -1.31 13.46
N ILE A 52 -2.07 -0.04 13.04
CA ILE A 52 -3.22 0.46 12.29
C ILE A 52 -3.31 -0.25 10.93
N GLU A 53 -2.19 -0.38 10.23
CA GLU A 53 -2.10 -1.05 8.93
C GLU A 53 -2.49 -2.52 9.04
N GLY A 54 -1.90 -3.26 9.97
CA GLY A 54 -2.23 -4.67 10.17
C GLY A 54 -3.66 -4.87 10.65
N GLY A 55 -4.15 -4.00 11.54
CA GLY A 55 -5.54 -4.04 12.01
C GLY A 55 -6.54 -3.76 10.89
N PHE A 56 -6.25 -2.78 10.04
CA PHE A 56 -7.06 -2.46 8.87
C PHE A 56 -7.05 -3.60 7.84
N GLN A 57 -5.90 -4.24 7.58
CA GLN A 57 -5.82 -5.42 6.71
C GLN A 57 -6.70 -6.57 7.22
N ILE A 58 -6.64 -6.88 8.53
CA ILE A 58 -7.47 -7.91 9.15
C ILE A 58 -8.96 -7.57 9.03
N PHE A 59 -9.32 -6.31 9.35
CA PHE A 59 -10.69 -5.86 9.28
C PHE A 59 -11.24 -5.90 7.85
N ALA A 60 -10.50 -5.35 6.88
CA ALA A 60 -10.88 -5.37 5.47
C ALA A 60 -11.00 -6.79 4.92
N ALA A 61 -10.07 -7.68 5.28
CA ALA A 61 -10.13 -9.10 4.92
C ALA A 61 -11.38 -9.78 5.48
N PHE A 62 -11.68 -9.55 6.77
CA PHE A 62 -12.89 -10.09 7.39
C PHE A 62 -14.16 -9.61 6.69
N ILE A 63 -14.31 -8.30 6.47
CA ILE A 63 -15.45 -7.73 5.75
C ILE A 63 -15.54 -8.29 4.33
N GLY A 64 -14.41 -8.40 3.61
CA GLY A 64 -14.36 -8.98 2.27
C GLY A 64 -14.87 -10.42 2.23
N ILE A 65 -14.43 -11.27 3.17
CA ILE A 65 -14.94 -12.65 3.30
C ILE A 65 -16.44 -12.65 3.63
N MET A 66 -16.89 -11.80 4.55
CA MET A 66 -18.31 -11.73 4.92
C MET A 66 -19.18 -11.32 3.72
N VAL A 67 -18.76 -10.32 2.95
CA VAL A 67 -19.48 -9.85 1.76
C VAL A 67 -19.50 -10.93 0.67
N GLU A 68 -18.36 -11.57 0.39
CA GLU A 68 -18.29 -12.61 -0.64
C GLU A 68 -19.08 -13.87 -0.28
N GLN A 69 -19.13 -14.24 1.01
CA GLN A 69 -19.78 -15.47 1.46
C GLN A 69 -21.26 -15.28 1.77
N PHE A 70 -21.66 -14.17 2.40
CA PHE A 70 -22.96 -14.03 3.07
C PHE A 70 -23.83 -12.88 2.56
N VAL A 71 -23.49 -12.26 1.42
CA VAL A 71 -24.48 -11.46 0.68
C VAL A 71 -25.65 -12.37 0.24
N VAL A 72 -26.83 -11.80 -0.03
CA VAL A 72 -28.04 -12.54 -0.44
C VAL A 72 -27.76 -13.55 -1.56
N ASP A 73 -26.91 -13.17 -2.51
CA ASP A 73 -26.44 -14.02 -3.61
C ASP A 73 -25.06 -14.66 -3.34
N GLY A 74 -24.69 -14.90 -2.10
CA GLY A 74 -23.45 -15.56 -1.72
C GLY A 74 -23.54 -17.10 -1.72
N PRO A 75 -22.41 -17.81 -1.63
CA PRO A 75 -22.36 -19.26 -1.41
C PRO A 75 -22.79 -19.69 0.01
N HIS A 76 -22.88 -18.77 0.97
CA HIS A 76 -23.28 -19.03 2.37
C HIS A 76 -22.46 -20.16 3.04
N ALA A 77 -21.16 -20.18 2.80
CA ALA A 77 -20.23 -21.23 3.25
C ALA A 77 -20.50 -22.65 2.70
N HIS A 78 -21.37 -22.79 1.70
CA HIS A 78 -21.52 -24.02 0.94
C HIS A 78 -20.55 -24.03 -0.23
N LEU A 79 -19.61 -24.98 -0.24
CA LEU A 79 -18.62 -25.13 -1.31
C LEU A 79 -19.14 -26.01 -2.47
N TYR A 80 -19.96 -27.00 -2.14
CA TYR A 80 -20.41 -28.02 -3.08
C TYR A 80 -21.84 -28.44 -2.78
N ASN A 81 -22.66 -28.59 -3.80
CA ASN A 81 -24.01 -29.15 -3.68
C ASN A 81 -24.41 -29.90 -4.96
N ASP A 82 -25.12 -31.01 -4.80
CA ASP A 82 -25.73 -31.79 -5.89
C ASP A 82 -24.81 -32.07 -7.10
N GLY A 83 -23.55 -32.44 -6.84
CA GLY A 83 -22.60 -32.79 -7.90
C GLY A 83 -21.87 -31.61 -8.55
N GLY A 84 -22.04 -30.39 -8.03
CA GLY A 84 -21.45 -29.17 -8.59
C GLY A 84 -20.85 -28.22 -7.56
N TRP A 85 -19.86 -27.44 -8.00
CA TRP A 85 -19.24 -26.37 -7.23
C TRP A 85 -20.16 -25.15 -7.14
N ILE A 86 -20.29 -24.57 -5.94
CA ILE A 86 -21.12 -23.37 -5.73
C ILE A 86 -20.23 -22.14 -5.79
N LYS A 87 -20.52 -21.23 -6.73
CA LYS A 87 -19.96 -19.87 -6.80
C LYS A 87 -18.45 -19.81 -6.51
N LEU A 88 -17.68 -20.64 -7.19
CA LEU A 88 -16.24 -20.82 -6.95
C LEU A 88 -15.45 -19.51 -7.06
N MET A 89 -15.96 -18.54 -7.81
CA MET A 89 -15.40 -17.20 -7.91
C MET A 89 -15.35 -16.48 -6.56
N ASN A 90 -16.45 -16.52 -5.80
CA ASN A 90 -16.54 -15.92 -4.48
C ASN A 90 -15.59 -16.63 -3.49
N TRP A 91 -15.37 -17.93 -3.66
CA TRP A 91 -14.39 -18.70 -2.90
C TRP A 91 -12.95 -18.30 -3.22
N GLN A 92 -12.62 -18.04 -4.49
CA GLN A 92 -11.31 -17.50 -4.87
C GLN A 92 -11.07 -16.12 -4.23
N HIS A 93 -12.03 -15.20 -4.29
CA HIS A 93 -11.92 -13.90 -3.62
C HIS A 93 -11.80 -14.04 -2.09
N SER A 94 -12.59 -14.93 -1.48
CA SER A 94 -12.52 -15.19 -0.04
C SER A 94 -11.15 -15.74 0.38
N THR A 95 -10.54 -16.58 -0.47
CA THR A 95 -9.19 -17.09 -0.28
C THR A 95 -8.15 -15.97 -0.39
N MET A 96 -8.28 -15.10 -1.39
CA MET A 96 -7.43 -13.91 -1.52
C MET A 96 -7.52 -13.03 -0.26
N TYR A 97 -8.72 -12.69 0.20
CA TYR A 97 -8.92 -11.90 1.41
C TYR A 97 -8.33 -12.57 2.66
N LEU A 98 -8.47 -13.89 2.79
CA LEU A 98 -7.87 -14.65 3.90
C LEU A 98 -6.36 -14.41 3.98
N PHE A 99 -5.63 -14.45 2.87
CA PHE A 99 -4.18 -14.22 2.86
C PHE A 99 -3.81 -12.77 3.21
N PHE A 100 -4.59 -11.78 2.79
CA PHE A 100 -4.40 -10.40 3.26
C PHE A 100 -4.68 -10.25 4.76
N GLY A 101 -5.64 -11.00 5.31
CA GLY A 101 -5.87 -11.08 6.75
C GLY A 101 -4.69 -11.70 7.50
N ILE A 102 -4.12 -12.79 6.96
CA ILE A 102 -2.90 -13.43 7.50
C ILE A 102 -1.72 -12.46 7.45
N SER A 103 -1.56 -11.69 6.37
CA SER A 103 -0.57 -10.62 6.26
C SER A 103 -0.71 -9.59 7.39
N GLY A 104 -1.93 -9.13 7.67
CA GLY A 104 -2.19 -8.18 8.75
C GLY A 104 -1.84 -8.74 10.12
N ILE A 105 -2.14 -10.01 10.38
CA ILE A 105 -1.72 -10.72 11.61
C ILE A 105 -0.20 -10.79 11.68
N ALA A 106 0.47 -11.19 10.60
CA ALA A 106 1.92 -11.29 10.51
C ALA A 106 2.60 -9.95 10.81
N LEU A 107 2.05 -8.83 10.29
CA LEU A 107 2.52 -7.48 10.58
C LEU A 107 2.41 -7.16 12.07
N ILE A 108 1.22 -7.29 12.67
CA ILE A 108 0.99 -7.01 14.11
C ILE A 108 1.91 -7.86 15.00
N LEU A 109 2.03 -9.16 14.72
CA LEU A 109 2.88 -10.06 15.49
C LEU A 109 4.35 -9.66 15.41
N SER A 110 4.83 -9.31 14.21
CA SER A 110 6.20 -8.85 14.00
C SER A 110 6.51 -7.51 14.69
N THR A 111 5.51 -6.63 14.82
CA THR A 111 5.63 -5.36 15.54
C THR A 111 5.60 -5.54 17.06
N LYS A 112 4.76 -6.46 17.56
CA LYS A 112 4.54 -6.69 19.00
C LYS A 112 5.63 -7.54 19.65
N PHE A 113 5.98 -8.66 19.04
CA PHE A 113 6.82 -9.67 19.67
C PHE A 113 8.25 -9.64 19.10
N GLN A 114 9.23 -9.38 19.97
CA GLN A 114 10.65 -9.37 19.55
C GLN A 114 11.17 -10.76 19.12
N LEU A 115 10.47 -11.84 19.48
CA LEU A 115 10.81 -13.21 19.06
C LEU A 115 10.48 -13.47 17.60
N VAL A 116 9.54 -12.71 17.01
CA VAL A 116 9.16 -12.86 15.61
C VAL A 116 10.24 -12.19 14.74
N PRO A 117 10.81 -12.89 13.74
CA PRO A 117 11.82 -12.30 12.87
C PRO A 117 11.33 -11.03 12.18
N ARG A 118 12.20 -10.02 12.08
CA ARG A 118 11.90 -8.66 11.55
C ARG A 118 11.49 -8.61 10.06
N GLY A 119 11.36 -9.75 9.39
CA GLY A 119 10.91 -9.88 8.00
C GLY A 119 9.53 -10.51 7.82
N VAL A 120 8.90 -11.02 8.88
CA VAL A 120 7.65 -11.80 8.78
C VAL A 120 6.48 -10.97 8.24
N GLY A 121 6.36 -9.69 8.61
CA GLY A 121 5.32 -8.81 8.05
C GLY A 121 5.46 -8.62 6.53
N ARG A 122 6.69 -8.42 6.04
CA ARG A 122 6.99 -8.31 4.60
C ARG A 122 6.74 -9.63 3.87
N PHE A 123 7.13 -10.75 4.47
CA PHE A 123 6.82 -12.07 3.94
C PHE A 123 5.32 -12.27 3.77
N GLY A 124 4.54 -11.95 4.81
CA GLY A 124 3.08 -12.09 4.80
C GLY A 124 2.44 -11.28 3.66
N LEU A 125 2.84 -10.02 3.50
CA LEU A 125 2.31 -9.17 2.43
C LEU A 125 2.73 -9.64 1.03
N SER A 126 4.00 -10.04 0.85
CA SER A 126 4.48 -10.61 -0.41
C SER A 126 3.70 -11.89 -0.78
N LEU A 127 3.48 -12.78 0.20
CA LEU A 127 2.73 -14.01 0.00
C LEU A 127 1.26 -13.74 -0.33
N ALA A 128 0.64 -12.73 0.30
CA ALA A 128 -0.72 -12.31 -0.02
C ALA A 128 -0.84 -11.83 -1.48
N LEU A 129 0.08 -10.98 -1.94
CA LEU A 129 0.15 -10.57 -3.34
C LEU A 129 0.43 -11.75 -4.29
N PHE A 130 1.30 -12.68 -3.88
CA PHE A 130 1.58 -13.87 -4.70
C PHE A 130 0.32 -14.72 -4.88
N VAL A 131 -0.44 -14.96 -3.81
CA VAL A 131 -1.70 -15.71 -3.86
C VAL A 131 -2.76 -14.97 -4.67
N GLU A 132 -2.87 -13.64 -4.52
CA GLU A 132 -3.71 -12.80 -5.37
C GLU A 132 -3.37 -13.01 -6.86
N GLY A 133 -2.10 -12.84 -7.24
CA GLY A 133 -1.65 -13.01 -8.62
C GLY A 133 -1.86 -14.44 -9.14
N PHE A 134 -1.61 -15.44 -8.29
CA PHE A 134 -1.80 -16.85 -8.64
C PHE A 134 -3.28 -17.19 -8.90
N LEU A 135 -4.19 -16.73 -8.04
CA LEU A 135 -5.63 -16.92 -8.23
C LEU A 135 -6.13 -16.17 -9.46
N PHE A 136 -5.69 -14.93 -9.69
CA PHE A 136 -6.04 -14.18 -10.89
C PHE A 136 -5.50 -14.82 -12.17
N TYR A 137 -4.31 -15.41 -12.17
CA TYR A 137 -3.78 -16.08 -13.35
C TYR A 137 -4.70 -17.21 -13.85
N TYR A 138 -5.24 -18.01 -12.92
CA TYR A 138 -6.19 -19.08 -13.27
C TYR A 138 -7.63 -18.58 -13.47
N HIS A 139 -7.95 -17.36 -13.02
CA HIS A 139 -9.21 -16.68 -13.35
C HIS A 139 -9.29 -16.30 -14.85
N VAL A 140 -8.15 -15.98 -15.45
CA VAL A 140 -8.06 -15.42 -16.81
C VAL A 140 -8.19 -16.48 -17.90
N HIS A 141 -7.95 -17.75 -17.58
CA HIS A 141 -8.09 -18.84 -18.55
C HIS A 141 -9.51 -18.88 -19.12
N SER A 142 -9.64 -19.01 -20.45
CA SER A 142 -10.88 -19.08 -21.24
C SER A 142 -11.67 -17.77 -21.47
N ARG A 143 -11.10 -16.60 -21.16
CA ARG A 143 -11.72 -15.29 -21.48
C ARG A 143 -11.48 -14.84 -22.93
N PRO A 144 -12.32 -13.95 -23.49
CA PRO A 144 -12.06 -13.29 -24.78
C PRO A 144 -10.70 -12.61 -24.83
N LEU A 145 -10.14 -12.42 -26.04
CA LEU A 145 -8.77 -11.93 -26.26
C LEU A 145 -8.42 -10.68 -25.42
N LEU A 146 -9.21 -9.61 -25.54
CA LEU A 146 -8.94 -8.35 -24.83
C LEU A 146 -9.13 -8.49 -23.31
N ASP A 147 -10.17 -9.19 -22.88
CA ASP A 147 -10.47 -9.45 -21.46
C ASP A 147 -9.32 -10.24 -20.80
N ALA A 148 -8.83 -11.27 -21.48
CA ALA A 148 -7.69 -12.04 -20.98
C ALA A 148 -6.41 -11.20 -20.92
N HIS A 149 -6.14 -10.42 -21.97
CA HIS A 149 -4.93 -9.61 -22.07
C HIS A 149 -4.88 -8.51 -21.01
N ILE A 150 -5.98 -7.77 -20.83
CA ILE A 150 -6.03 -6.65 -19.87
C ILE A 150 -5.84 -7.13 -18.42
N HIS A 151 -6.39 -8.29 -18.07
CA HIS A 151 -6.15 -8.91 -16.77
C HIS A 151 -4.75 -9.50 -16.64
N THR A 152 -4.16 -10.04 -17.71
CA THR A 152 -2.76 -10.52 -17.68
C THR A 152 -1.78 -9.38 -17.39
N LEU A 153 -2.02 -8.18 -17.93
CA LEU A 153 -1.21 -7.00 -17.60
C LEU A 153 -1.27 -6.63 -16.11
N LEU A 154 -2.41 -6.82 -15.44
CA LEU A 154 -2.53 -6.65 -13.98
C LEU A 154 -1.54 -7.54 -13.22
N LEU A 155 -1.36 -8.78 -13.67
CA LEU A 155 -0.45 -9.75 -13.03
C LEU A 155 0.99 -9.25 -13.00
N VAL A 156 1.41 -8.45 -13.98
CA VAL A 156 2.74 -7.84 -13.99
C VAL A 156 2.92 -6.92 -12.79
N ALA A 157 1.92 -6.09 -12.47
CA ALA A 157 1.95 -5.22 -11.31
C ALA A 157 1.91 -6.02 -10.00
N VAL A 158 1.03 -7.03 -9.92
CA VAL A 158 0.86 -7.85 -8.69
C VAL A 158 2.11 -8.68 -8.39
N PHE A 159 2.63 -9.43 -9.36
CA PHE A 159 3.85 -10.21 -9.17
C PHE A 159 5.09 -9.33 -9.03
N GLY A 160 5.17 -8.20 -9.74
CA GLY A 160 6.23 -7.20 -9.55
C GLY A 160 6.24 -6.64 -8.13
N GLY A 161 5.07 -6.31 -7.58
CA GLY A 161 4.90 -5.89 -6.19
C GLY A 161 5.26 -7.00 -5.19
N SER A 162 4.77 -8.22 -5.42
CA SER A 162 5.10 -9.38 -4.59
C SER A 162 6.61 -9.64 -4.54
N ALA A 163 7.29 -9.62 -5.69
CA ALA A 163 8.73 -9.79 -5.79
C ALA A 163 9.51 -8.66 -5.12
N SER A 164 9.07 -7.41 -5.30
CA SER A 164 9.66 -6.25 -4.62
C SER A 164 9.62 -6.40 -3.09
N ILE A 165 8.44 -6.71 -2.54
CA ILE A 165 8.26 -6.85 -1.09
C ILE A 165 8.99 -8.08 -0.55
N MET A 166 9.09 -9.16 -1.34
CA MET A 166 9.91 -10.32 -1.00
C MET A 166 11.38 -9.92 -0.87
N LEU A 167 11.91 -9.13 -1.82
CA LEU A 167 13.28 -8.64 -1.78
C LEU A 167 13.53 -7.75 -0.54
N GLU A 168 12.54 -6.95 -0.11
CA GLU A 168 12.66 -6.12 1.09
C GLU A 168 12.86 -6.93 2.38
N MET A 169 12.46 -8.21 2.39
CA MET A 169 12.77 -9.12 3.50
C MET A 169 14.28 -9.26 3.69
N PHE A 170 15.02 -9.36 2.59
CA PHE A 170 16.46 -9.59 2.57
C PHE A 170 17.24 -8.26 2.56
N ILE A 171 16.82 -7.32 1.73
CA ILE A 171 17.44 -6.01 1.52
C ILE A 171 16.59 -4.95 2.24
N ARG A 172 16.68 -4.98 3.58
CA ARG A 172 15.90 -4.06 4.43
C ARG A 172 16.35 -2.62 4.27
N ASP A 173 15.41 -1.72 4.51
CA ASP A 173 15.61 -0.28 4.59
C ASP A 173 16.13 0.39 3.30
N ASN A 174 16.01 -0.30 2.16
CA ASN A 174 16.32 0.25 0.86
C ASN A 174 15.12 1.04 0.32
N ILE A 175 15.23 2.37 0.35
CA ILE A 175 14.14 3.27 -0.05
C ILE A 175 13.74 3.10 -1.52
N ILE A 176 14.66 2.73 -2.42
CA ILE A 176 14.35 2.53 -3.84
C ILE A 176 13.41 1.34 -3.99
N LEU A 177 13.68 0.26 -3.27
CA LEU A 177 12.85 -0.95 -3.29
C LEU A 177 11.49 -0.72 -2.63
N GLU A 178 11.47 -0.04 -1.49
CA GLU A 178 10.25 0.38 -0.78
C GLU A 178 9.32 1.26 -1.66
N LEU A 179 9.90 2.22 -2.38
CA LEU A 179 9.16 3.08 -3.32
C LEU A 179 8.74 2.34 -4.59
N PHE A 180 9.54 1.39 -5.08
CA PHE A 180 9.17 0.56 -6.22
C PHE A 180 7.96 -0.34 -5.88
N GLY A 181 7.94 -0.96 -4.70
CA GLY A 181 6.77 -1.70 -4.22
C GLY A 181 5.52 -0.82 -4.12
N SER A 182 5.66 0.41 -3.61
CA SER A 182 4.59 1.40 -3.56
C SER A 182 4.08 1.78 -4.96
N CYS A 183 4.98 1.93 -5.93
CA CYS A 183 4.65 2.17 -7.33
C CYS A 183 3.83 1.02 -7.94
N MET A 184 4.18 -0.24 -7.61
CA MET A 184 3.43 -1.41 -8.09
C MET A 184 2.00 -1.44 -7.53
N PHE A 185 1.78 -1.03 -6.29
CA PHE A 185 0.43 -0.87 -5.74
C PHE A 185 -0.40 0.22 -6.44
N ILE A 186 0.22 1.38 -6.74
CA ILE A 186 -0.45 2.45 -7.48
C ILE A 186 -0.78 1.99 -8.91
N LEU A 187 0.16 1.31 -9.56
CA LEU A 187 -0.06 0.72 -10.89
C LEU A 187 -1.21 -0.29 -10.85
N GLN A 188 -1.17 -1.26 -9.93
CA GLN A 188 -2.23 -2.26 -9.73
C GLN A 188 -3.59 -1.59 -9.52
N GLY A 189 -3.67 -0.60 -8.62
CA GLY A 189 -4.93 0.09 -8.32
C GLY A 189 -5.48 0.90 -9.49
N SER A 190 -4.63 1.67 -10.18
CA SER A 190 -5.05 2.41 -11.39
C SER A 190 -5.43 1.48 -12.54
N TRP A 191 -4.80 0.30 -12.62
CA TRP A 191 -5.08 -0.68 -13.66
C TRP A 191 -6.41 -1.40 -13.46
N PHE A 192 -6.82 -1.65 -12.21
CA PHE A 192 -8.17 -2.09 -11.91
C PHE A 192 -9.23 -1.12 -12.46
N TYR A 193 -9.02 0.19 -12.33
CA TYR A 193 -9.90 1.17 -12.97
C TYR A 193 -9.89 1.03 -14.50
N GLN A 194 -8.73 0.87 -15.12
CA GLN A 194 -8.61 0.66 -16.57
C GLN A 194 -9.39 -0.58 -17.03
N ILE A 195 -9.29 -1.69 -16.31
CA ILE A 195 -10.09 -2.90 -16.56
C ILE A 195 -11.58 -2.58 -16.47
N GLY A 196 -12.00 -1.89 -15.42
CA GLY A 196 -13.38 -1.43 -15.23
C GLY A 196 -13.88 -0.60 -16.41
N PHE A 197 -13.12 0.38 -16.88
CA PHE A 197 -13.52 1.25 -17.99
C PHE A 197 -13.57 0.53 -19.34
N VAL A 198 -12.66 -0.42 -19.60
CA VAL A 198 -12.62 -1.15 -20.88
C VAL A 198 -13.71 -2.22 -20.96
N LEU A 199 -13.90 -3.00 -19.89
CA LEU A 199 -14.84 -4.12 -19.90
C LEU A 199 -16.25 -3.75 -19.45
N TYR A 200 -16.39 -2.68 -18.65
CA TYR A 200 -17.67 -2.24 -18.08
C TYR A 200 -17.78 -0.70 -18.16
N PRO A 201 -17.73 -0.11 -19.36
CA PRO A 201 -17.77 1.35 -19.51
C PRO A 201 -19.05 1.91 -18.88
N PRO A 202 -18.96 2.87 -17.93
CA PRO A 202 -20.15 3.46 -17.30
C PRO A 202 -20.96 4.31 -18.30
N SER A 203 -20.33 4.75 -19.37
CA SER A 203 -20.94 5.48 -20.50
C SER A 203 -20.06 5.31 -21.74
N GLY A 204 -20.66 5.30 -22.94
CA GLY A 204 -19.94 5.25 -24.20
C GLY A 204 -20.15 3.94 -24.97
N VAL A 205 -19.37 3.75 -26.04
CA VAL A 205 -19.45 2.57 -26.89
C VAL A 205 -18.66 1.42 -26.28
N GLU A 206 -19.21 0.21 -26.32
CA GLU A 206 -18.54 -1.00 -25.86
C GLU A 206 -17.31 -1.32 -26.72
N TRP A 207 -16.26 -1.84 -26.07
CA TRP A 207 -15.03 -2.20 -26.74
C TRP A 207 -15.18 -3.52 -27.50
N ASN A 208 -14.65 -3.58 -28.72
CA ASN A 208 -14.55 -4.84 -29.45
C ASN A 208 -13.48 -5.74 -28.81
N LEU A 209 -13.90 -6.81 -28.14
CA LEU A 209 -13.03 -7.70 -27.36
C LEU A 209 -12.15 -8.62 -28.22
N THR A 210 -12.41 -8.75 -29.52
CA THR A 210 -11.63 -9.58 -30.44
C THR A 210 -10.68 -8.78 -31.32
N GLU A 211 -10.77 -7.44 -31.28
CA GLU A 211 -9.95 -6.54 -32.10
C GLU A 211 -8.51 -6.49 -31.60
N HIS A 212 -7.55 -6.78 -32.47
CA HIS A 212 -6.13 -6.79 -32.10
C HIS A 212 -5.60 -5.37 -31.84
N ALA A 213 -6.12 -4.35 -32.54
CA ALA A 213 -5.73 -2.97 -32.30
C ALA A 213 -6.03 -2.53 -30.86
N ASN A 214 -7.10 -3.02 -30.24
CA ASN A 214 -7.44 -2.73 -28.84
C ASN A 214 -6.43 -3.37 -27.88
N VAL A 215 -5.92 -4.56 -28.19
CA VAL A 215 -4.85 -5.22 -27.41
C VAL A 215 -3.56 -4.38 -27.44
N MET A 216 -3.16 -3.90 -28.62
CA MET A 216 -2.00 -3.04 -28.76
C MET A 216 -2.18 -1.73 -27.99
N PHE A 217 -3.35 -1.09 -28.12
CA PHE A 217 -3.66 0.15 -27.43
C PHE A 217 -3.62 0.01 -25.91
N VAL A 218 -4.29 -1.00 -25.36
CA VAL A 218 -4.29 -1.26 -23.91
C VAL A 218 -2.87 -1.55 -23.40
N THR A 219 -2.04 -2.25 -24.18
CA THR A 219 -0.63 -2.46 -23.81
C THR A 219 0.13 -1.14 -23.70
N MET A 220 -0.08 -0.20 -24.62
CA MET A 220 0.50 1.15 -24.52
C MET A 220 -0.02 1.90 -23.30
N CYS A 221 -1.33 1.83 -23.02
CA CYS A 221 -1.92 2.42 -21.82
C CYS A 221 -1.28 1.89 -20.54
N PHE A 222 -0.94 0.61 -20.46
CA PHE A 222 -0.24 0.04 -19.30
C PHE A 222 1.09 0.75 -19.03
N CYS A 223 1.89 0.98 -20.08
CA CYS A 223 3.14 1.72 -19.97
C CYS A 223 2.92 3.18 -19.53
N TRP A 224 1.84 3.82 -19.98
CA TRP A 224 1.48 5.17 -19.53
C TRP A 224 1.07 5.18 -18.05
N HIS A 225 0.29 4.19 -17.60
CA HIS A 225 -0.04 4.03 -16.19
C HIS A 225 1.21 3.82 -15.33
N LEU A 226 2.18 3.03 -15.79
CA LEU A 226 3.46 2.86 -15.10
C LEU A 226 4.23 4.19 -15.01
N ALA A 227 4.32 4.95 -16.09
CA ALA A 227 4.96 6.26 -16.10
C ALA A 227 4.27 7.24 -15.12
N VAL A 228 2.94 7.26 -15.11
CA VAL A 228 2.16 8.07 -14.17
C VAL A 228 2.36 7.61 -12.73
N ALA A 229 2.38 6.31 -12.46
CA ALA A 229 2.62 5.77 -11.12
C ALA A 229 4.01 6.17 -10.59
N LEU A 230 5.04 6.11 -11.44
CA LEU A 230 6.38 6.61 -11.09
C LEU A 230 6.36 8.09 -10.74
N LEU A 231 5.72 8.92 -11.58
CA LEU A 231 5.58 10.36 -11.32
C LEU A 231 4.86 10.63 -10.00
N LEU A 232 3.76 9.92 -9.72
CA LEU A 232 2.99 10.06 -8.48
C LEU A 232 3.81 9.67 -7.25
N VAL A 233 4.60 8.59 -7.31
CA VAL A 233 5.49 8.20 -6.22
C VAL A 233 6.59 9.25 -6.01
N SER A 234 7.23 9.72 -7.08
CA SER A 234 8.27 10.74 -7.00
C SER A 234 7.73 12.07 -6.47
N SER A 235 6.58 12.53 -6.96
CA SER A 235 5.96 13.79 -6.51
C SER A 235 5.53 13.70 -5.05
N THR A 236 4.89 12.60 -4.65
CA THR A 236 4.48 12.37 -3.25
C THR A 236 5.70 12.33 -2.34
N SER A 237 6.76 11.62 -2.75
CA SER A 237 8.00 11.54 -1.99
C SER A 237 8.65 12.91 -1.81
N ALA A 238 8.72 13.72 -2.88
CA ALA A 238 9.25 15.07 -2.82
C ALA A 238 8.42 15.98 -1.89
N VAL A 239 7.09 15.95 -2.02
CA VAL A 239 6.18 16.75 -1.17
C VAL A 239 6.34 16.37 0.30
N VAL A 240 6.31 15.08 0.63
CA VAL A 240 6.48 14.61 2.02
C VAL A 240 7.85 15.02 2.55
N TRP A 241 8.92 14.81 1.79
CA TRP A 241 10.27 15.17 2.19
C TRP A 241 10.40 16.67 2.47
N LEU A 242 9.96 17.52 1.54
CA LEU A 242 10.02 18.98 1.69
C LEU A 242 9.20 19.44 2.89
N THR A 243 8.00 18.87 3.08
CA THR A 243 7.12 19.19 4.21
C THR A 243 7.82 18.88 5.53
N VAL A 244 8.41 17.68 5.65
CA VAL A 244 9.10 17.26 6.88
C VAL A 244 10.33 18.13 7.16
N VAL A 245 11.12 18.46 6.13
CA VAL A 245 12.29 19.36 6.26
C VAL A 245 11.85 20.74 6.75
N GLN A 246 10.80 21.32 6.17
CA GLN A 246 10.29 22.64 6.55
C GLN A 246 9.80 22.67 8.01
N PHE A 247 9.02 21.67 8.41
CA PHE A 247 8.55 21.58 9.80
C PHE A 247 9.70 21.32 10.78
N SER A 248 10.70 20.52 10.41
CA SER A 248 11.87 20.27 11.24
C SER A 248 12.76 21.50 11.38
N ALA A 249 12.93 22.30 10.33
CA ALA A 249 13.66 23.57 10.39
C ALA A 249 12.95 24.56 11.32
N ARG A 250 11.64 24.77 11.13
CA ARG A 250 10.84 25.64 11.98
C ARG A 250 10.86 25.22 13.46
N GLY A 251 10.86 23.91 13.73
CA GLY A 251 10.98 23.41 15.10
C GLY A 251 12.33 23.77 15.76
N ARG A 252 13.43 23.66 15.01
CA ARG A 252 14.76 24.07 15.50
C ARG A 252 14.84 25.57 15.73
N ASP A 253 14.26 26.38 14.85
CA ASP A 253 14.26 27.85 15.00
C ASP A 253 13.50 28.28 16.26
N ILE A 254 12.37 27.61 16.56
CA ILE A 254 11.61 27.85 17.80
C ILE A 254 12.42 27.43 19.04
N GLU A 255 13.08 26.27 19.00
CA GLU A 255 13.90 25.79 20.12
C GLU A 255 15.10 26.72 20.40
N ILE A 256 15.78 27.20 19.34
CA ILE A 256 16.87 28.18 19.45
C ILE A 256 16.33 29.51 20.00
N GLY A 257 15.20 29.99 19.50
CA GLY A 257 14.56 31.22 19.99
C GLY A 257 14.18 31.14 21.47
N MET A 258 13.61 30.02 21.92
CA MET A 258 13.29 29.80 23.33
C MET A 258 14.55 29.77 24.22
N ARG A 259 15.62 29.12 23.75
CA ARG A 259 16.89 29.05 24.50
C ARG A 259 17.55 30.43 24.63
N ASN A 260 17.54 31.22 23.57
CA ASN A 260 18.08 32.58 23.59
C ASN A 260 17.26 33.48 24.54
N THR A 261 15.94 33.42 24.49
CA THR A 261 15.05 34.17 25.39
C THR A 261 15.30 33.80 26.86
N SER A 262 15.45 32.50 27.16
CA SER A 262 15.80 32.03 28.51
C SER A 262 17.17 32.52 28.98
N SER A 263 18.15 32.58 28.07
CA SER A 263 19.50 33.08 28.36
C SER A 263 19.48 34.58 28.68
N GLU A 264 18.76 35.38 27.88
CA GLU A 264 18.62 36.82 28.13
C GLU A 264 17.90 37.09 29.45
N LEU A 265 16.81 36.38 29.76
CA LEU A 265 16.09 36.50 31.04
C LEU A 265 16.98 36.17 32.24
N THR A 266 17.88 35.19 32.10
CA THR A 266 18.84 34.82 33.15
C THR A 266 19.91 35.89 33.32
N SER A 267 20.42 36.45 32.22
CA SER A 267 21.39 37.55 32.24
C SER A 267 20.79 38.84 32.83
N GLN A 268 19.53 39.15 32.52
CA GLN A 268 18.84 40.32 33.07
C GLN A 268 18.60 40.20 34.57
N LYS A 269 18.26 38.99 35.06
CA LYS A 269 18.13 38.72 36.49
C LYS A 269 19.44 38.86 37.24
N ALA A 270 20.55 38.41 36.66
CA ALA A 270 21.86 38.53 37.27
C ALA A 270 22.29 40.01 37.42
N LEU A 271 22.04 40.83 36.39
CA LEU A 271 22.34 42.27 36.43
C LEU A 271 21.48 43.04 37.44
N LEU A 272 20.22 42.64 37.64
CA LEU A 272 19.35 43.24 38.65
C LEU A 272 19.75 42.84 40.08
N GLN A 273 20.25 41.63 40.29
CA GLN A 273 20.78 41.20 41.58
C GLN A 273 22.08 41.92 41.96
N GLU A 274 22.96 42.21 41.00
CA GLU A 274 24.16 43.01 41.24
C GLU A 274 23.85 44.47 41.60
N SER A 275 22.73 45.04 41.11
CA SER A 275 22.38 46.45 41.44
C SER A 275 21.63 46.62 42.76
N ASP A 276 21.12 45.54 43.37
CA ASP A 276 20.44 45.57 44.67
C ASP A 276 21.42 45.33 45.85
N GLU A 277 22.69 45.02 45.58
CA GLU A 277 23.74 44.79 46.58
C GLU A 277 24.70 46.00 46.81
N GLU A 278 24.44 47.16 46.19
CA GLU A 278 25.11 48.45 46.49
C GLU A 278 24.27 49.37 47.40
#